data_AF-A0A0D2HPI5-F1
#
_entry.id   AF-A0A0D2HPI5-F1
#
_cell.length_a   1.000
_cell.length_b   1.000
_cell.length_c   1.000
_cell.angle_alpha   90.00
_cell.angle_beta   90.00
_cell.angle_gamma   90.00
#
_symmetry.space_group_name_H-M   'P 1'
#
loop_
_entity.id
_entity.type
_entity.pdbx_description
1 polymer ?
#
loop_
_entity_poly.entity_id
_entity_poly.type
_entity_poly.pdbx_seq_one_letter_code
_entity_poly.pdbx_strand_id
1 'polypeptide(L)'
;MSKLKMWVAVLAVFLCGVLVGAVGGGILVRHKAKAAFERLRTDDGSYLTSIMMKGLARELNLTDKQQKDIRPILEKTSVDLQIIRKNTHQELKILGNQTVREIKEHLSSEQNREFDKLMKHVHLHRLLLPPADKKP
;
A
#
# COMPACT_ATOMS: atom_id res chain seq x y z
N MET A 1 -47.51 -14.83 21.50
CA MET A 1 -46.42 -14.55 20.54
C MET A 1 -46.02 -15.86 19.88
N SER A 2 -46.10 -15.99 18.55
CA SER A 2 -45.68 -17.25 17.89
C SER A 2 -44.16 -17.37 17.96
N LYS A 3 -43.66 -18.58 18.27
CA LYS A 3 -42.22 -18.89 18.38
C LYS A 3 -41.42 -18.42 17.15
N LEU A 4 -42.06 -18.40 15.98
CA LEU A 4 -41.53 -17.85 14.73
C LEU A 4 -41.08 -16.38 14.84
N LYS A 5 -41.88 -15.52 15.47
CA LYS A 5 -41.55 -14.09 15.62
C LYS A 5 -40.32 -13.88 16.52
N MET A 6 -40.16 -14.72 17.53
CA MET A 6 -39.00 -14.70 18.43
C MET A 6 -37.72 -15.11 17.68
N TRP A 7 -37.78 -16.19 16.90
CA TRP A 7 -36.64 -16.64 16.09
C TRP A 7 -36.26 -15.63 15.01
N VAL A 8 -37.22 -14.98 14.35
CA VAL A 8 -36.95 -13.91 13.38
C VAL A 8 -36.23 -12.74 14.03
N ALA A 9 -36.64 -12.33 15.24
CA ALA A 9 -35.96 -11.25 15.97
C ALA A 9 -34.52 -11.61 16.33
N VAL A 10 -34.27 -12.84 16.79
CA VAL A 10 -32.92 -13.32 17.11
C VAL A 10 -32.05 -13.38 15.85
N LEU A 11 -32.57 -13.91 14.76
CA LEU A 11 -31.84 -13.99 13.49
C LEU A 11 -31.50 -12.60 12.94
N ALA A 12 -32.41 -11.64 13.08
CA ALA A 12 -32.19 -10.26 12.66
C ALA A 12 -31.04 -9.61 13.43
N VAL A 13 -30.99 -9.77 14.77
CA VAL A 13 -29.89 -9.25 15.60
C VAL A 13 -28.56 -9.91 15.22
N PHE A 14 -28.56 -11.22 14.98
CA PHE A 14 -27.36 -11.95 14.55
C PHE A 14 -26.83 -11.44 13.20
N LEU A 15 -27.71 -11.26 12.21
CA LEU A 15 -27.34 -10.72 10.90
C LEU A 15 -26.77 -9.30 11.01
N CYS A 16 -27.35 -8.44 11.86
CA CYS A 16 -26.80 -7.13 12.16
C CYS A 16 -25.38 -7.24 12.75
N GLY A 17 -25.16 -8.15 13.69
CA GLY A 17 -23.84 -8.42 14.27
C GLY A 17 -22.81 -8.87 13.23
N VAL A 18 -23.18 -9.78 12.33
CA VAL A 18 -22.31 -10.24 11.24
C VAL A 18 -21.98 -9.10 10.28
N LEU A 19 -22.96 -8.27 9.90
CA LEU A 19 -22.74 -7.13 9.02
C LEU A 19 -21.80 -6.10 9.66
N VAL A 20 -22.02 -5.74 10.93
CA VAL A 20 -21.14 -4.81 11.66
C VAL A 20 -19.74 -5.41 11.80
N GLY A 21 -19.63 -6.71 12.10
CA GLY A 21 -18.35 -7.41 12.18
C GLY A 21 -17.60 -7.42 10.84
N ALA A 22 -18.28 -7.72 9.74
CA ALA A 22 -17.68 -7.76 8.41
C ALA A 22 -17.23 -6.38 7.93
N VAL A 23 -18.08 -5.35 8.11
CA VAL A 23 -17.75 -3.97 7.73
C VAL A 23 -16.66 -3.41 8.62
N GLY A 24 -16.79 -3.53 9.94
CA GLY A 24 -15.80 -3.05 10.91
C GLY A 24 -14.45 -3.75 10.74
N GLY A 25 -14.45 -5.07 10.61
CA GLY A 25 -13.25 -5.86 10.34
C GLY A 25 -12.59 -5.48 9.01
N GLY A 26 -13.37 -5.33 7.94
CA GLY A 26 -12.87 -4.92 6.63
C GLY A 26 -12.21 -3.53 6.66
N ILE A 27 -12.81 -2.57 7.36
CA ILE A 27 -12.24 -1.23 7.54
C ILE A 27 -10.93 -1.30 8.32
N LEU A 28 -10.89 -2.03 9.43
CA LEU A 28 -9.69 -2.17 10.27
C LEU A 28 -8.53 -2.83 9.51
N VAL A 29 -8.80 -3.90 8.77
CA VAL A 29 -7.78 -4.59 7.96
C VAL A 29 -7.25 -3.65 6.89
N ARG A 30 -8.11 -2.94 6.17
CA ARG A 30 -7.69 -1.96 5.15
C ARG A 30 -6.88 -0.82 5.77
N HIS A 31 -7.26 -0.32 6.94
CA HIS A 31 -6.57 0.77 7.61
C HIS A 31 -5.18 0.33 8.11
N LYS A 32 -5.08 -0.86 8.70
CA LYS A 32 -3.80 -1.44 9.13
C LYS A 32 -2.89 -1.76 7.95
N ALA A 33 -3.44 -2.30 6.86
CA ALA A 33 -2.69 -2.58 5.64
C ALA A 33 -2.13 -1.30 5.02
N LYS A 34 -2.93 -0.23 4.92
CA LYS A 34 -2.46 1.08 4.46
C LYS A 34 -1.39 1.66 5.37
N ALA A 35 -1.57 1.62 6.68
CA ALA A 35 -0.59 2.13 7.64
C ALA A 35 0.73 1.34 7.59
N ALA A 36 0.68 0.01 7.44
CA ALA A 36 1.87 -0.83 7.27
C ALA A 36 2.59 -0.51 5.95
N PHE A 37 1.84 -0.30 4.87
CA PHE A 37 2.39 0.08 3.58
C PHE A 37 3.03 1.49 3.60
N GLU A 38 2.39 2.45 4.29
CA GLU A 38 2.98 3.78 4.47
C GLU A 38 4.28 3.71 5.28
N ARG A 39 4.30 2.95 6.39
CA ARG A 39 5.52 2.74 7.17
C ARG A 39 6.64 2.10 6.35
N LEU A 40 6.35 1.08 5.54
CA LEU A 40 7.32 0.49 4.62
C LEU A 40 7.89 1.46 3.58
N ARG A 41 7.16 2.54 3.29
CA ARG A 41 7.56 3.56 2.33
C ARG A 41 8.36 4.69 2.97
N THR A 42 8.09 5.03 4.23
CA THR A 42 8.70 6.17 4.93
C THR A 42 9.82 5.78 5.89
N ASP A 43 9.88 4.53 6.32
CA ASP A 43 10.86 4.05 7.29
C ASP A 43 12.21 3.74 6.63
N ASP A 44 13.30 3.99 7.34
CA ASP A 44 14.71 3.81 6.95
C ASP A 44 15.15 2.33 6.75
N GLY A 45 14.19 1.42 6.58
CA GLY A 45 14.41 -0.01 6.34
C GLY A 45 14.27 -0.89 7.59
N SER A 46 14.27 -0.27 8.77
CA SER A 46 14.18 -0.92 10.09
C SER A 46 12.93 -1.80 10.27
N TYR A 47 11.79 -1.32 9.77
CA TYR A 47 10.49 -1.97 9.78
C TYR A 47 10.46 -3.16 8.82
N LEU A 48 11.06 -3.02 7.64
CA LEU A 48 11.17 -4.12 6.67
C LEU A 48 12.04 -5.24 7.24
N THR A 49 13.20 -4.90 7.80
CA THR A 49 14.07 -5.85 8.50
C THR A 49 13.33 -6.57 9.63
N SER A 50 12.54 -5.83 10.42
CA SER A 50 11.76 -6.40 11.52
C SER A 50 10.69 -7.39 11.05
N ILE A 51 9.99 -7.08 9.94
CA ILE A 51 9.00 -7.97 9.34
C ILE A 51 9.67 -9.24 8.81
N MET A 52 10.77 -9.09 8.05
CA MET A 52 11.52 -10.22 7.50
C MET A 52 12.06 -11.12 8.61
N MET A 53 12.69 -10.54 9.63
CA MET A 53 13.21 -11.29 10.78
C MET A 53 12.10 -12.03 11.51
N LYS A 54 10.95 -11.38 11.75
CA LYS A 54 9.81 -12.02 12.43
C LYS A 54 9.26 -13.20 11.63
N GLY A 55 9.21 -13.08 10.30
CA GLY A 55 8.80 -14.18 9.42
C GLY A 55 9.78 -15.35 9.48
N LEU A 56 11.07 -15.08 9.28
CA LEU A 56 12.12 -16.09 9.32
C LEU A 56 12.21 -16.78 10.68
N ALA A 57 12.15 -16.02 11.78
CA ALA A 57 12.21 -16.56 13.13
C ALA A 57 11.02 -17.49 13.43
N ARG A 58 9.82 -17.15 12.93
CA ARG A 58 8.62 -17.96 13.11
C ARG A 58 8.64 -19.24 12.29
N GLU A 59 8.96 -19.15 11.00
CA GLU A 59 8.87 -20.31 10.10
C GLU A 59 10.03 -21.29 10.28
N LEU A 60 11.21 -20.78 10.68
CA LEU A 60 12.43 -21.59 10.82
C LEU A 60 12.82 -21.85 12.27
N ASN A 61 12.05 -21.35 13.25
CA ASN A 61 12.35 -21.43 14.68
C ASN A 61 13.80 -20.99 15.01
N LEU A 62 14.19 -19.83 14.50
CA LEU A 62 15.57 -19.34 14.63
C LEU A 62 15.95 -19.08 16.09
N THR A 63 17.11 -19.60 16.50
CA THR A 63 17.72 -19.28 17.79
C THR A 63 18.17 -17.82 17.87
N ASP A 64 18.34 -17.29 19.08
CA ASP A 64 18.81 -15.91 19.29
C ASP A 64 20.15 -15.63 18.60
N LYS A 65 21.04 -16.62 18.55
CA LYS A 65 22.32 -16.52 17.85
C LYS A 65 22.10 -16.36 16.34
N GLN A 66 21.29 -17.22 15.74
CA GLN A 66 20.98 -17.13 14.31
C GLN A 66 20.27 -15.82 13.95
N GLN A 67 19.38 -15.33 14.81
CA GLN A 67 18.74 -14.03 14.60
C GLN A 67 19.75 -12.88 14.64
N LYS A 68 20.72 -12.91 15.56
CA LYS A 68 21.82 -11.92 15.62
C LYS A 68 22.69 -11.96 14.37
N ASP A 69 22.99 -13.15 13.86
CA ASP A 69 23.84 -13.33 12.68
C ASP A 69 23.12 -12.93 11.37
N ILE A 70 21.80 -13.17 11.28
CA ILE A 70 20.99 -12.86 10.08
C ILE A 70 20.59 -11.38 10.03
N ARG A 71 20.41 -10.72 11.19
CA ARG A 71 19.99 -9.31 11.27
C ARG A 71 20.80 -8.37 10.35
N PRO A 72 22.15 -8.34 10.38
CA PRO A 72 22.92 -7.43 9.53
C PRO A 72 22.71 -7.68 8.02
N ILE A 73 22.40 -8.92 7.62
CA ILE A 73 22.10 -9.28 6.23
C ILE A 73 20.78 -8.61 5.79
N LEU A 74 19.77 -8.67 6.65
CA LEU A 74 18.47 -8.04 6.40
C LEU A 74 18.54 -6.51 6.46
N GLU A 75 19.37 -5.95 7.35
CA GLU A 75 19.60 -4.50 7.43
C GLU A 75 20.24 -3.99 6.14
N LYS A 76 21.32 -4.65 5.67
CA LYS A 76 21.92 -4.34 4.37
C LYS A 76 20.90 -4.42 3.22
N THR A 77 20.14 -5.52 3.17
CA THR A 77 19.11 -5.72 2.14
C THR A 77 18.06 -4.60 2.17
N SER A 78 17.68 -4.14 3.35
CA SER A 78 16.72 -3.04 3.49
C SER A 78 17.24 -1.73 2.88
N VAL A 79 18.52 -1.42 3.10
CA VAL A 79 19.20 -0.25 2.51
C VAL A 79 19.29 -0.38 0.99
N ASP A 80 19.72 -1.54 0.48
CA ASP A 80 19.83 -1.78 -0.96
C ASP A 80 18.46 -1.62 -1.65
N LEU A 81 17.40 -2.19 -1.06
CA LEU A 81 16.03 -2.04 -1.56
C LEU A 81 15.55 -0.58 -1.55
N GLN A 82 15.95 0.21 -0.56
CA GLN A 82 15.62 1.64 -0.56
C GLN A 82 16.32 2.40 -1.68
N ILE A 83 17.60 2.12 -1.92
CA ILE A 83 18.36 2.75 -3.01
C ILE A 83 17.70 2.42 -4.35
N ILE A 84 17.40 1.14 -4.59
CA ILE A 84 16.69 0.69 -5.80
C ILE A 84 15.36 1.43 -5.94
N ARG A 85 14.54 1.47 -4.88
CA ARG A 85 13.25 2.17 -4.91
C ARG A 85 13.38 3.65 -5.25
N LYS A 86 14.35 4.35 -4.67
CA LYS A 86 14.60 5.77 -4.95
C LYS A 86 15.01 5.99 -6.41
N ASN A 87 15.95 5.19 -6.91
CA ASN A 87 16.43 5.29 -8.28
C ASN A 87 15.31 4.98 -9.29
N THR A 88 14.60 3.86 -9.10
CA THR A 88 13.46 3.48 -9.95
C THR A 88 12.34 4.52 -9.88
N HIS A 89 12.06 5.10 -8.71
CA HIS A 89 11.06 6.18 -8.60
C HIS A 89 11.43 7.37 -9.48
N GLN A 90 12.69 7.80 -9.45
CA GLN A 90 13.19 8.90 -10.27
C GLN A 90 13.09 8.57 -11.77
N GLU A 91 13.52 7.38 -12.18
CA GLU A 91 13.43 6.92 -13.57
C GLU A 91 11.99 6.89 -14.08
N LEU A 92 11.07 6.31 -13.30
CA LEU A 92 9.65 6.28 -13.62
C LEU A 92 9.04 7.69 -13.71
N LYS A 93 9.49 8.62 -12.87
CA LYS A 93 9.02 10.01 -12.92
C LYS A 93 9.49 10.72 -14.19
N ILE A 94 10.73 10.48 -14.61
CA ILE A 94 11.27 11.05 -15.86
C ILE A 94 10.50 10.48 -17.04
N LEU A 95 10.39 9.15 -17.13
CA LEU A 95 9.66 8.47 -18.18
C LEU A 95 8.20 8.94 -18.26
N GLY A 96 7.51 8.99 -17.13
CA GLY A 96 6.12 9.45 -17.06
C GLY A 96 5.92 10.88 -17.55
N ASN A 97 6.82 11.80 -17.15
CA ASN A 97 6.77 13.18 -17.63
C ASN A 97 7.03 13.29 -19.13
N GLN A 98 7.94 12.47 -19.66
CA GLN A 98 8.20 12.40 -21.09
C GLN A 98 6.97 11.88 -21.84
N THR A 99 6.37 10.77 -21.40
CA THR A 99 5.15 10.23 -21.99
C THR A 99 4.01 11.25 -22.02
N VAL A 100 3.83 12.01 -20.93
CA VAL A 100 2.83 13.09 -20.88
C VAL A 100 3.11 14.17 -21.93
N ARG A 101 4.38 14.55 -22.16
CA ARG A 101 4.74 15.54 -23.19
C ARG A 101 4.47 15.01 -24.59
N GLU A 102 4.91 13.79 -24.89
CA GLU A 102 4.71 13.15 -26.19
C GLU A 102 3.22 13.03 -26.53
N ILE A 103 2.38 12.64 -25.57
CA ILE A 103 0.92 12.61 -25.77
C ILE A 103 0.40 14.00 -26.16
N LYS A 104 0.82 15.06 -25.45
CA LYS A 104 0.34 16.43 -25.69
C LYS A 104 0.67 16.98 -27.07
N GLU A 105 1.76 16.52 -27.69
CA GLU A 105 2.16 16.92 -29.06
C GLU A 105 1.15 16.46 -30.12
N HIS A 106 0.39 15.39 -29.83
CA HIS A 106 -0.64 14.86 -30.73
C HIS A 106 -2.05 15.40 -30.45
N LEU A 107 -2.22 16.23 -29.42
CA LEU A 107 -3.51 16.76 -29.01
C LEU A 107 -3.73 18.19 -29.54
N SER A 108 -4.97 18.48 -29.93
CA SER A 108 -5.40 19.86 -30.17
C SER A 108 -5.33 20.70 -28.90
N SER A 109 -5.39 22.03 -29.04
CA SER A 109 -5.39 22.94 -27.88
C SER A 109 -6.56 22.69 -26.91
N GLU A 110 -7.72 22.30 -27.42
CA GLU A 110 -8.88 21.96 -26.59
C GLU A 110 -8.68 20.62 -25.86
N GLN A 111 -8.23 19.59 -26.58
CA GLN A 111 -7.92 18.28 -25.98
C GLN A 111 -6.80 18.35 -24.95
N ASN A 112 -5.80 19.21 -25.14
CA ASN A 112 -4.74 19.45 -24.16
C ASN A 112 -5.29 20.00 -22.83
N ARG A 113 -6.27 20.91 -22.87
CA ARG A 113 -6.92 21.45 -21.67
C ARG A 113 -7.72 20.37 -20.93
N GLU A 114 -8.43 19.50 -21.66
CA GLU A 114 -9.14 18.37 -21.05
C GLU A 114 -8.18 17.31 -20.51
N PHE A 115 -7.09 17.03 -21.21
CA PHE A 115 -6.04 16.13 -20.74
C PHE A 115 -5.41 16.61 -19.43
N ASP A 116 -5.15 17.92 -19.30
CA ASP A 116 -4.68 18.51 -18.04
C ASP A 116 -5.68 18.36 -16.88
N LYS A 117 -6.98 18.39 -17.14
CA LYS A 117 -8.01 18.10 -16.13
C LYS A 117 -8.05 16.62 -15.75
N LEU A 118 -7.87 15.73 -16.72
CA LEU A 118 -7.76 14.28 -16.49
C LEU A 118 -6.52 13.94 -15.66
N MET A 119 -5.39 14.61 -15.92
CA MET A 119 -4.16 14.46 -15.16
C MET A 119 -4.26 14.98 -13.72
N LYS A 120 -5.24 15.84 -13.40
CA LYS A 120 -5.55 16.23 -12.01
C LYS A 120 -6.35 15.17 -11.26
N HIS A 121 -6.97 14.22 -11.97
CA HIS A 121 -7.66 13.09 -11.34
C HIS A 121 -6.68 11.98 -10.97
N VAL A 122 -6.89 11.41 -9.77
CA VAL A 122 -5.97 10.49 -9.10
C VAL A 122 -5.63 9.24 -9.92
N HIS A 123 -6.55 8.75 -10.76
CA HIS A 123 -6.36 7.49 -11.47
C HIS A 123 -5.34 7.60 -12.61
N LEU A 124 -5.52 8.56 -13.53
CA LEU A 124 -4.61 8.74 -14.66
C LEU A 124 -3.25 9.28 -14.21
N HIS A 125 -3.26 10.19 -13.23
CA HIS A 125 -2.03 10.67 -12.61
C HIS A 125 -1.20 9.52 -12.04
N ARG A 126 -1.80 8.58 -11.30
CA ARG A 126 -1.05 7.46 -10.70
C ARG A 126 -0.51 6.47 -11.73
N LEU A 127 -1.16 6.34 -12.89
CA LEU A 127 -0.74 5.43 -13.94
C LEU A 127 0.47 5.99 -14.69
N LEU A 128 0.44 7.29 -15.02
CA LEU A 128 1.45 7.93 -15.85
C LEU A 128 2.58 8.57 -15.02
N LEU A 129 2.31 8.96 -13.78
CA LEU A 129 3.29 9.59 -12.90
C LEU A 129 3.32 8.85 -11.57
N PRO A 130 4.50 8.39 -11.12
CA PRO A 130 4.61 7.79 -9.81
C PRO A 130 4.19 8.83 -8.74
N PRO A 131 3.57 8.38 -7.62
CA PRO A 131 3.06 9.28 -6.60
C PRO A 131 4.17 10.18 -6.06
N ALA A 132 3.90 11.48 -5.96
CA ALA A 132 4.88 12.44 -5.48
C ALA A 132 5.51 11.98 -4.15
N ASP A 133 6.83 12.11 -4.06
CA ASP A 133 7.53 11.96 -2.79
C ASP A 133 6.89 12.91 -1.78
N LYS A 134 6.37 12.36 -0.69
CA LYS A 134 5.94 13.19 0.43
C LYS A 134 7.23 13.78 0.98
N LYS A 135 7.35 15.12 1.00
CA LYS A 135 8.49 15.82 1.63
C LYS A 135 8.67 15.28 3.06
N PRO A 136 9.92 15.12 3.52
CA PRO A 136 10.19 14.79 4.93
C PRO A 136 9.57 15.83 5.87
#